data_AF-A0A920KBC6-F1
#
_entry.id   AF-A0A920KBC6-F1
#
_cell.length_a   1.000
_cell.length_b   1.000
_cell.length_c   1.000
_cell.angle_alpha   90.00
_cell.angle_beta   90.00
_cell.angle_gamma   90.00
#
_symmetry.space_group_name_H-M   'P 1'
#
loop_
_entity.id
_entity.type
_entity.pdbx_description
1 polymer ?
#
loop_
_entity_poly.entity_id
_entity_poly.type
_entity_poly.pdbx_seq_one_letter_code
_entity_poly.pdbx_strand_id
1 'polypeptide(L)'
;MTKLCPRGKAAAKRKFKVYPSAYANAYASKICAGKIKDPSGVKRKDFRGKKAKGGLIEATKRLKAQGLKNGGRVAKGCGAIMPNRKKITKFA
;
A
#
# COMPACT_ATOMS: atom_id res chain seq x y z
N MET A 1 26.61 -4.14 3.30
CA MET A 1 25.68 -5.30 3.31
C MET A 1 24.78 -5.20 2.08
N THR A 2 24.86 -6.16 1.15
CA THR A 2 24.10 -6.05 -0.12
C THR A 2 22.60 -6.05 0.17
N LYS A 3 21.90 -4.99 -0.23
CA LYS A 3 20.44 -4.76 -0.04
C LYS A 3 19.54 -5.81 -0.73
N LEU A 4 20.13 -6.83 -1.37
CA LEU A 4 19.44 -7.95 -1.99
C LEU A 4 19.12 -9.01 -0.95
N CYS A 5 17.89 -9.51 -1.01
CA CYS A 5 17.44 -10.63 -0.20
C CYS A 5 18.31 -11.89 -0.48
N PRO A 6 18.62 -12.68 0.56
CA PRO A 6 19.44 -13.90 0.41
C PRO A 6 18.83 -14.89 -0.59
N ARG A 7 17.49 -14.98 -0.64
CA ARG A 7 16.75 -15.79 -1.62
C ARG A 7 16.99 -15.35 -3.06
N GLY A 8 16.93 -14.05 -3.34
CA GLY A 8 17.18 -13.50 -4.66
C GLY A 8 18.61 -13.76 -5.14
N LYS A 9 19.60 -13.62 -4.24
CA LYS A 9 21.01 -13.90 -4.54
C LYS A 9 21.26 -15.38 -4.83
N ALA A 10 20.71 -16.28 -4.02
CA ALA A 10 20.83 -17.73 -4.25
C ALA A 10 20.19 -18.15 -5.58
N ALA A 11 19.01 -17.61 -5.88
CA ALA A 11 18.32 -17.88 -7.14
C ALA A 11 19.10 -17.37 -8.37
N ALA A 12 19.70 -16.18 -8.26
CA ALA A 12 20.53 -15.64 -9.33
C ALA A 12 21.80 -16.48 -9.56
N LYS A 13 22.49 -16.91 -8.49
CA LYS A 13 23.66 -17.79 -8.60
C LYS A 13 23.33 -19.16 -9.23
N ARG A 14 22.13 -19.70 -9.02
CA ARG A 14 21.70 -20.97 -9.65
C ARG A 14 21.38 -20.81 -11.14
N LYS A 15 20.97 -19.62 -11.58
CA LYS A 15 20.52 -19.37 -12.96
C LYS A 15 21.60 -18.77 -13.86
N PHE A 16 22.48 -17.94 -13.30
CA PHE A 16 23.53 -17.24 -14.06
C PHE A 16 24.90 -17.77 -13.65
N LYS A 17 25.72 -18.11 -14.64
CA LYS A 17 27.10 -18.57 -14.42
C LYS A 17 27.99 -17.50 -13.75
N VAL A 18 27.72 -16.22 -14.01
CA VAL A 18 28.48 -15.08 -13.49
C VAL A 18 27.61 -14.16 -12.63
N TYR A 19 28.04 -13.95 -11.38
CA TYR A 19 27.44 -13.04 -10.41
C TYR A 19 28.56 -12.27 -9.67
N PRO A 20 28.53 -10.93 -9.59
CA PRO A 20 27.45 -10.01 -9.98
C PRO A 20 27.46 -9.67 -11.47
N SER A 21 26.32 -9.79 -12.12
CA SER A 21 26.07 -9.28 -13.48
C SER A 21 24.79 -8.45 -13.47
N ALA A 22 24.63 -7.53 -14.44
CA ALA A 22 23.46 -6.65 -14.51
C ALA A 22 22.14 -7.45 -14.55
N TYR A 23 22.10 -8.49 -15.38
CA TYR A 23 20.94 -9.39 -15.49
C TYR A 23 20.69 -10.21 -14.21
N ALA A 24 21.74 -10.72 -13.57
CA ALA A 24 21.59 -11.48 -12.33
C ALA A 24 21.12 -10.61 -11.16
N ASN A 25 21.58 -9.35 -11.09
CA ASN A 25 21.13 -8.38 -10.08
C ASN A 25 19.67 -7.95 -10.31
N ALA A 26 19.26 -7.75 -11.57
CA ALA A 26 17.87 -7.47 -11.92
C ALA A 26 16.97 -8.66 -11.57
N TYR A 27 17.39 -9.89 -11.88
CA TYR A 27 16.64 -11.10 -11.55
C TYR A 27 16.46 -11.28 -10.04
N ALA A 28 17.54 -11.11 -9.26
CA ALA A 28 17.48 -11.19 -7.81
C ALA A 28 16.55 -10.12 -7.21
N SER A 29 16.55 -8.89 -7.74
CA SER A 29 15.63 -7.82 -7.31
C SER A 29 14.17 -8.15 -7.61
N LYS A 30 13.89 -8.74 -8.77
CA LYS A 30 12.53 -9.21 -9.14
C LYS A 30 12.04 -10.33 -8.21
N ILE A 31 12.94 -11.20 -7.74
CA ILE A 31 12.63 -12.25 -6.75
C ILE A 31 12.38 -11.65 -5.37
N CYS A 32 13.21 -10.72 -4.91
CA CYS A 32 13.02 -10.07 -3.60
C CYS A 32 11.71 -9.29 -3.52
N ALA A 33 11.29 -8.68 -4.64
CA ALA A 33 10.02 -7.99 -4.79
C ALA A 33 8.82 -8.94 -5.00
N GLY A 34 9.04 -10.27 -5.05
CA GLY A 34 8.00 -11.28 -5.27
C GLY A 34 7.32 -11.20 -6.65
N LYS A 35 7.94 -10.54 -7.64
CA LYS A 35 7.38 -10.39 -8.99
C LYS A 35 7.53 -11.68 -9.81
N ILE A 36 8.60 -12.43 -9.58
CA ILE A 36 8.90 -13.70 -10.24
C ILE A 36 8.96 -14.80 -9.17
N LYS A 37 8.56 -16.03 -9.54
CA LYS A 37 8.72 -17.21 -8.68
C LYS A 37 10.20 -17.43 -8.41
N ASP A 38 10.55 -17.66 -7.16
CA ASP A 38 11.88 -18.16 -6.86
C ASP A 38 12.02 -19.62 -7.36
N PRO A 39 13.24 -20.16 -7.48
CA PRO A 39 13.46 -21.53 -7.92
C PRO A 39 12.78 -22.61 -7.06
N SER A 40 12.35 -22.28 -5.83
CA SER A 40 11.52 -23.16 -5.00
C SER A 40 10.02 -23.04 -5.30
N GLY A 41 9.63 -22.31 -6.36
CA GLY A 41 8.26 -22.22 -6.87
C GLY A 41 7.36 -21.22 -6.14
N VAL A 42 7.85 -20.61 -5.06
CA VAL A 42 7.05 -19.74 -4.20
C VAL A 42 7.08 -18.29 -4.70
N LYS A 43 6.00 -17.55 -4.47
CA LYS A 43 6.00 -16.09 -4.62
C LYS A 43 5.82 -15.47 -3.26
N ARG A 44 6.88 -14.88 -2.72
CA ARG A 44 6.82 -14.12 -1.46
C ARG A 44 7.73 -12.90 -1.55
N LYS A 45 7.24 -11.78 -1.03
CA LYS A 45 8.00 -10.53 -0.92
C LYS A 45 8.86 -10.60 0.34
N ASP A 46 10.18 -10.54 0.16
CA ASP A 46 11.11 -10.50 1.30
C ASP A 46 11.24 -9.09 1.88
N PHE A 47 10.92 -8.06 1.09
CA PHE A 47 10.71 -6.70 1.58
C PHE A 47 9.33 -6.57 2.25
N ARG A 48 9.11 -7.26 3.38
CA ARG A 48 8.04 -6.89 4.31
C ARG A 48 8.54 -5.70 5.14
N GLY A 49 8.54 -4.51 4.54
CA GLY A 49 8.55 -3.29 5.34
C GLY A 49 7.40 -3.38 6.35
N LYS A 50 7.66 -3.10 7.63
CA LYS A 50 6.59 -2.97 8.63
C LYS A 50 5.57 -2.01 8.01
N LYS A 51 4.33 -2.47 7.80
CA LYS A 51 3.24 -1.56 7.37
C LYS A 51 3.30 -0.36 8.32
N ALA A 52 3.42 0.86 7.79
CA ALA A 52 3.47 2.05 8.62
C ALA A 52 2.30 2.01 9.61
N LYS A 53 2.61 1.95 10.91
CA LYS A 53 1.61 2.21 11.97
C LYS A 53 1.30 3.70 11.89
N GLY A 54 0.03 4.10 11.85
CA GLY A 54 -0.35 5.51 11.75
C GLY A 54 -0.68 6.06 10.36
N GLY A 55 -1.02 5.23 9.37
CA GLY A 55 -1.43 5.70 8.04
C GLY A 55 -2.90 6.18 7.97
N LEU A 56 -3.34 6.56 6.76
CA LEU A 56 -4.73 6.94 6.45
C LEU A 56 -5.75 5.92 6.99
N ILE A 57 -5.39 4.64 7.02
CA ILE A 57 -6.24 3.54 7.53
C ILE A 57 -6.47 3.65 9.04
N GLU A 58 -5.48 4.10 9.81
CA GLU A 58 -5.62 4.32 11.25
C GLU A 58 -6.39 5.61 11.54
N ALA A 59 -6.09 6.68 10.81
CA ALA A 59 -6.84 7.94 10.91
C ALA A 59 -8.33 7.73 10.54
N THR A 60 -8.62 7.02 9.45
CA THR A 60 -10.00 6.68 9.05
C THR A 60 -10.67 5.74 10.06
N LYS A 61 -9.96 4.77 10.64
CA LYS A 61 -10.51 3.95 11.74
C LYS A 61 -10.83 4.78 12.98
N ARG A 62 -9.95 5.71 13.39
CA ARG A 62 -10.21 6.63 14.52
C ARG A 62 -11.39 7.54 14.22
N LEU A 63 -11.46 8.13 13.02
CA LEU A 63 -12.58 8.97 12.60
C LEU A 63 -13.89 8.19 12.55
N LYS A 64 -13.87 6.94 12.05
CA LYS A 64 -15.03 6.05 12.04
C LYS A 64 -15.48 5.67 13.45
N ALA A 65 -14.54 5.38 14.36
CA ALA A 65 -14.81 5.14 15.77
C ALA A 65 -15.37 6.40 16.47
N GLN A 66 -14.94 7.59 16.05
CA GLN A 66 -15.49 8.89 16.46
C GLN A 66 -16.79 9.28 15.73
N GLY A 67 -17.40 8.35 14.98
CA GLY A 67 -18.74 8.51 14.40
C GLY A 67 -18.81 9.04 12.97
N LEU A 68 -17.71 9.11 12.22
CA LEU A 68 -17.72 9.48 10.80
C LEU A 68 -18.26 8.30 9.95
N LYS A 69 -19.58 8.26 9.71
CA LYS A 69 -20.22 7.36 8.75
C LYS A 69 -20.36 8.08 7.39
N ASN A 70 -20.48 7.31 6.31
CA ASN A 70 -20.64 7.80 4.93
C ASN A 70 -21.72 8.89 4.87
N GLY A 71 -21.29 10.13 4.62
CA GLY A 71 -22.11 11.31 4.87
C GLY A 71 -21.38 12.19 5.86
N GLY A 72 -20.49 13.04 5.33
CA GLY A 72 -19.60 13.89 6.10
C GLY A 72 -20.32 14.58 7.25
N ARG A 73 -19.62 14.72 8.37
CA ARG A 73 -19.99 15.70 9.39
C ARG A 73 -20.06 17.03 8.63
N VAL A 74 -21.29 17.47 8.35
CA VAL A 74 -21.65 18.88 8.24
C VAL A 74 -20.78 19.57 9.28
N ALA A 75 -19.79 20.32 8.79
CA ALA A 75 -18.63 20.72 9.57
C ALA A 75 -19.10 21.23 10.94
N LYS A 76 -18.34 20.91 11.99
CA LYS A 76 -18.61 21.27 13.39
C LYS A 76 -18.94 22.77 13.65
N GLY A 77 -18.91 23.64 12.63
CA GLY A 77 -19.33 25.04 12.69
C GLY A 77 -20.35 25.49 11.62
N CYS A 78 -20.84 24.62 10.74
CA CYS A 78 -21.79 24.99 9.68
C CYS A 78 -23.11 24.26 9.92
N GLY A 79 -23.93 24.73 10.86
CA GLY A 79 -25.23 24.11 11.14
C GLY A 79 -26.03 23.83 9.86
N ALA A 80 -26.73 22.69 9.82
CA ALA A 80 -27.66 22.41 8.72
C ALA A 80 -28.63 23.59 8.56
N ILE A 81 -28.83 24.06 7.32
CA ILE A 81 -29.81 25.11 7.04
C ILE A 81 -31.17 24.56 7.42
N MET A 82 -31.81 25.19 8.41
CA MET A 82 -33.14 24.80 8.87
C MET A 82 -34.11 24.76 7.68
N PRO A 83 -35.06 23.80 7.62
CA PRO A 83 -35.90 23.56 6.44
C PRO A 83 -36.72 24.79 6.00
N ASN A 84 -37.06 25.67 6.94
CA ASN A 84 -37.71 26.96 6.72
C ASN A 84 -36.79 28.07 6.16
N ARG A 85 -35.47 27.88 6.18
CA ARG A 85 -34.47 28.80 5.61
C ARG A 85 -33.86 28.29 4.30
N LYS A 86 -34.29 27.12 3.82
CA LYS A 86 -33.86 26.58 2.54
C LYS A 86 -34.55 27.36 1.42
N LYS A 87 -33.78 28.07 0.58
CA LYS A 87 -34.35 28.67 -0.64
C LYS A 87 -34.88 27.55 -1.53
N ILE A 88 -36.17 27.61 -1.88
CA ILE A 88 -36.78 26.72 -2.86
C ILE A 88 -36.28 27.17 -4.23
N THR A 89 -35.26 26.51 -4.75
CA THR A 89 -34.90 26.65 -6.16
C THR A 89 -35.92 25.86 -6.97
N LYS A 90 -36.91 26.55 -7.55
CA LYS A 90 -37.72 25.96 -8.62
C LYS A 90 -36.82 25.78 -9.84
N PHE A 91 -36.39 24.55 -10.10
CA PHE A 91 -36.02 24.14 -11.44
C PHE A 91 -37.23 23.38 -11.99
N ALA A 92 -37.84 23.96 -13.02
CA ALA A 92 -38.96 23.48 -13.84
C ALA A 92 -40.01 22.60 -13.14
#